data_AF-A0A8J8JUX6-F1
#
_entry.id   AF-A0A8J8JUX6-F1
#
_cell.length_a   1.000
_cell.length_b   1.000
_cell.length_c   1.000
_cell.angle_alpha   90.00
_cell.angle_beta   90.00
_cell.angle_gamma   90.00
#
_symmetry.space_group_name_H-M   'P 1'
#
loop_
_entity.id
_entity.type
_entity.pdbx_description
1 polymer ?
#
loop_
_entity_poly.entity_id
_entity_poly.type
_entity_poly.pdbx_seq_one_letter_code
_entity_poly.pdbx_strand_id
1 'polypeptide(L)' 'MVTTKDFCSMLKKQGFDFFTGVPCSILKGVINYLSEAPDIPYVPATREDEAIGIA' A
#
# COMPACT_ATOMS: atom_id res chain seq x y z
N MET A 1 12.54 3.46 15.50
CA MET A 1 12.21 3.92 14.12
C MET A 1 11.31 2.85 13.53
N VAL A 2 10.14 3.21 13.00
CA VAL A 2 9.20 2.22 12.43
C VAL A 2 9.69 1.82 11.05
N THR A 3 9.82 0.52 10.78
CA THR A 3 10.19 0.03 9.44
C THR A 3 8.96 -0.05 8.53
N THR A 4 9.18 -0.09 7.21
CA THR A 4 8.11 -0.35 6.23
C THR A 4 7.28 -1.58 6.57
N LYS A 5 7.96 -2.67 6.94
CA LYS A 5 7.31 -3.94 7.30
C LYS A 5 6.44 -3.79 8.55
N ASP A 6 6.94 -3.11 9.57
CA ASP A 6 6.18 -2.89 10.81
C ASP A 6 4.93 -2.04 10.56
N PHE A 7 5.07 -0.96 9.77
CA PHE A 7 3.97 -0.10 9.38
C PHE A 7 2.89 -0.87 8.62
N CYS A 8 3.27 -1.62 7.57
CA CYS A 8 2.31 -2.39 6.79
C CYS A 8 1.66 -3.50 7.63
N SER A 9 2.43 -4.19 8.47
CA SER A 9 1.89 -5.23 9.36
C SER A 9 0.88 -4.66 10.36
N MET A 10 1.09 -3.43 10.84
CA MET A 10 0.13 -2.73 11.68
C MET A 10 -1.18 -2.46 10.94
N LEU A 11 -1.12 -1.95 9.70
CA LEU A 11 -2.32 -1.73 8.87
C LEU A 11 -3.10 -3.02 8.68
N LYS A 12 -2.43 -4.12 8.31
CA LYS A 12 -3.07 -5.44 8.19
C LYS A 12 -3.77 -5.88 9.48
N LYS A 13 -3.13 -5.68 10.63
CA LYS A 13 -3.72 -5.98 11.95
C LYS A 13 -4.93 -5.11 12.30
N GLN A 14 -5.04 -3.92 11.72
CA GLN A 14 -6.20 -3.05 11.87
C GLN A 14 -7.37 -3.43 10.93
N GLY A 15 -7.20 -4.46 10.10
CA GLY A 15 -8.27 -4.99 9.24
C GLY A 15 -8.30 -4.41 7.83
N PHE A 16 -7.28 -3.65 7.40
CA PHE A 16 -7.15 -3.28 5.99
C PHE A 16 -6.84 -4.52 5.16
N ASP A 17 -7.68 -4.77 4.15
CA ASP A 17 -7.72 -6.00 3.36
C ASP A 17 -7.33 -5.81 1.89
N PHE A 18 -7.15 -4.57 1.43
CA PHE A 18 -6.49 -4.21 0.17
C PHE A 18 -5.79 -2.86 0.28
N PHE A 19 -4.94 -2.55 -0.70
CA PHE A 19 -4.29 -1.26 -0.82
C PHE A 19 -4.32 -0.76 -2.27
N THR A 20 -4.24 0.55 -2.45
CA THR A 20 -4.12 1.20 -3.77
C THR A 20 -3.24 2.43 -3.68
N GLY A 21 -2.71 2.89 -4.82
CA GLY A 21 -1.89 4.10 -4.88
C GLY A 21 -1.13 4.26 -6.19
N VAL A 22 -0.52 5.42 -6.34
CA VAL A 22 0.31 5.81 -7.48
C VAL A 22 1.81 5.67 -7.17
N PRO A 23 2.69 5.54 -8.17
CA PRO A 23 4.14 5.56 -7.95
C PRO A 23 4.63 6.83 -7.25
N CYS A 24 5.36 6.68 -6.14
CA CYS A 24 5.90 7.80 -5.37
C CYS A 24 7.30 7.48 -4.86
N SER A 25 8.26 8.39 -5.05
CA SER A 25 9.66 8.19 -4.62
C SER A 25 9.81 8.12 -3.09
N ILE A 26 9.02 8.90 -2.35
CA ILE A 26 9.03 8.95 -0.88
C ILE A 26 8.45 7.65 -0.31
N LEU A 27 7.32 7.18 -0.88
CA LEU A 27 6.62 5.99 -0.39
C LEU A 27 7.04 4.70 -1.10
N LYS A 28 8.09 4.74 -1.94
CA LYS A 28 8.56 3.60 -2.76
C LYS A 28 8.69 2.31 -1.96
N GLY A 29 9.26 2.38 -0.75
CA GLY A 29 9.42 1.22 0.11
C GLY A 29 8.09 0.58 0.50
N VAL A 30 7.10 1.39 0.90
CA VAL A 30 5.75 0.92 1.28
C VAL A 30 5.02 0.37 0.06
N ILE A 31 5.02 1.08 -1.05
CA ILE A 31 4.35 0.68 -2.29
C ILE A 31 4.90 -0.66 -2.76
N ASN A 32 6.22 -0.82 -2.85
CA ASN A 32 6.84 -2.07 -3.29
C ASN A 32 6.53 -3.22 -2.32
N TYR A 33 6.65 -2.96 -1.01
CA TYR A 33 6.36 -3.98 0.01
C TYR A 33 4.92 -4.50 -0.08
N LEU A 34 3.95 -3.61 -0.28
CA LEU A 34 2.54 -3.99 -0.42
C LEU A 34 2.24 -4.62 -1.78
N SER A 35 2.88 -4.16 -2.86
CA SER A 35 2.72 -4.72 -4.21
C SER A 35 3.24 -6.16 -4.32
N GLU A 36 4.25 -6.51 -3.53
CA GLU A 36 4.86 -7.84 -3.48
C GLU A 36 4.22 -8.75 -2.42
N ALA A 37 3.27 -8.23 -1.61
CA ALA A 37 2.63 -9.00 -0.55
C ALA A 37 1.60 -9.99 -1.15
N PRO A 38 1.79 -11.32 -0.99
CA PRO A 38 0.89 -12.30 -1.61
C PRO A 38 -0.46 -12.44 -0.88
N ASP A 39 -0.55 -11.95 0.36
CA ASP A 39 -1.67 -12.15 1.27
C ASP A 39 -2.72 -11.04 1.19
N ILE A 40 -2.38 -9.86 0.67
CA ILE A 40 -3.30 -8.73 0.50
C ILE A 40 -3.09 -8.09 -0.88
N PRO A 41 -4.15 -7.91 -1.68
CA PRO A 41 -4.05 -7.29 -2.99
C PRO A 41 -3.62 -5.82 -2.93
N TYR A 42 -2.75 -5.45 -3.87
CA TYR A 42 -2.42 -4.06 -4.18
C TYR A 42 -2.93 -3.72 -5.58
N VAL A 43 -3.80 -2.72 -5.68
CA VAL A 43 -4.38 -2.25 -6.95
C VAL A 43 -3.64 -0.98 -7.37
N PRO A 44 -2.75 -1.03 -8.38
CA PRO A 44 -2.03 0.17 -8.82
C PRO A 44 -2.98 1.15 -9.52
N ALA A 45 -2.79 2.44 -9.28
CA ALA A 45 -3.49 3.53 -9.95
C ALA A 45 -2.50 4.42 -10.71
N THR A 46 -2.98 5.10 -11.76
CA THR A 46 -2.17 6.04 -12.55
C THR A 46 -2.21 7.46 -12.03
N ARG A 47 -3.27 7.82 -11.28
CA ARG A 47 -3.50 9.14 -10.71
C ARG A 47 -4.07 9.04 -9.29
N GLU A 48 -3.88 10.08 -8.50
CA GLU A 48 -4.35 10.12 -7.11
C GLU A 48 -5.88 10.11 -7.00
N ASP A 49 -6.58 10.74 -7.94
CA ASP A 49 -8.06 10.73 -8.00
C ASP A 49 -8.62 9.35 -8.33
N GLU A 50 -7.97 8.60 -9.23
CA GLU A 50 -8.27 7.20 -9.52
C GLU A 50 -8.06 6.32 -8.28
N ALA A 51 -6.93 6.49 -7.58
CA ALA A 51 -6.65 5.75 -6.35
C ALA A 51 -7.72 5.97 -5.28
N ILE A 52 -8.21 7.21 -5.13
CA ILE A 52 -9.32 7.53 -4.22
C ILE A 52 -10.62 6.85 -4.67
N GLY A 53 -10.89 6.75 -5.97
CA GLY A 53 -12.07 6.05 -6.48
C GLY A 53 -12.03 4.53 -6.27
N ILE A 54 -10.85 3.94 -6.10
CA ILE A 54 -10.66 2.51 -5.80
C ILE A 54 -10.84 2.22 -4.31
N ALA A 55 -10.48 3.16 -3.43
CA ALA A 55 -10.43 3.00 -1.97
C ALA A 55 -11.76 3.28 -1.24
#